data_AF-A0A453MG44-F1
#
_entry.id   AF-A0A453MG44-F1
#
_cell.length_a   1.000
_cell.length_b   1.000
_cell.length_c   1.000
_cell.angle_alpha   90.00
_cell.angle_beta   90.00
_cell.angle_gamma   90.00
#
_symmetry.space_group_name_H-M   'P 1'
#
loop_
_entity.id
_entity.type
_entity.pdbx_description
1 polymer ?
#
loop_
_entity_poly.entity_id
_entity_poly.type
_entity_poly.pdbx_seq_one_letter_code
_entity_poly.pdbx_strand_id
1 'polypeptide(L)'
;EFDILWTTALLVAAPSIEMLHIEVWEHTCDVGEARPASYHDRRNPRWEMHLDSSSENRLLKELEFAGFKSLEQQFTFIRYMLEQSPNLQKIVLRDEEQCDDCDALKVPRPSRFPRKEDEQEMVVKRIRDGMFSPEIIFYEATFMR
;
A
#
# COMPACT_ATOMS: atom_id res chain seq x y z
N GLU A 1 7.32 -4.09 -8.25
CA GLU A 1 7.99 -4.48 -7.00
C GLU A 1 7.73 -3.40 -5.96
N PHE A 2 7.10 -3.77 -4.84
CA PHE A 2 6.94 -2.86 -3.72
C PHE A 2 8.28 -2.76 -3.00
N ASP A 3 8.78 -1.54 -2.82
CA ASP A 3 10.09 -1.35 -2.20
C ASP A 3 9.96 -1.37 -0.68
N ILE A 4 9.96 -2.60 -0.15
CA ILE A 4 9.97 -2.89 1.27
C ILE A 4 11.15 -2.15 1.93
N LEU A 5 12.33 -2.17 1.31
CA LEU A 5 13.54 -1.57 1.84
C LEU A 5 13.39 -0.05 2.06
N TRP A 6 12.81 0.67 1.09
CA TRP A 6 12.54 2.11 1.28
C TRP A 6 11.49 2.38 2.36
N THR A 7 10.49 1.53 2.51
CA THR A 7 9.46 1.72 3.54
C THR A 7 10.05 1.49 4.93
N THR A 8 10.85 0.43 5.09
CA THR A 8 11.56 0.16 6.35
C THR A 8 12.53 1.29 6.67
N ALA A 9 13.26 1.78 5.67
CA ALA A 9 14.14 2.93 5.82
C ALA A 9 13.41 4.17 6.36
N LEU A 10 12.22 4.45 5.84
CA LEU A 10 11.37 5.54 6.29
C LEU A 10 10.95 5.35 7.75
N LEU A 11 10.47 4.16 8.13
CA LEU A 11 10.01 3.89 9.48
C LEU A 11 11.13 3.95 10.53
N VAL A 12 12.34 3.53 10.16
CA VAL A 12 13.54 3.65 11.01
C VAL A 12 13.93 5.12 11.17
N ALA A 13 13.88 5.91 10.10
CA ALA A 13 14.21 7.33 10.14
C ALA A 13 13.14 8.17 10.87
N ALA A 14 11.90 7.71 10.88
CA ALA A 14 10.76 8.39 11.49
C ALA A 14 10.00 7.45 12.46
N PRO A 15 10.61 7.08 13.59
CA PRO A 15 10.06 6.08 14.50
C PRO A 15 8.77 6.53 15.20
N SER A 16 8.46 7.84 15.19
CA SER A 16 7.26 8.43 15.80
C SER A 16 6.03 8.46 14.90
N ILE A 17 6.10 7.90 13.68
CA ILE A 17 4.94 7.83 12.79
C ILE A 17 3.89 6.91 13.41
N GLU A 18 2.68 7.44 13.58
CA GLU A 18 1.52 6.66 14.06
C GLU A 18 0.59 6.20 12.94
N MET A 19 0.62 6.89 11.79
CA MET A 19 -0.21 6.59 10.62
C MET A 19 0.63 6.74 9.36
N LEU A 20 0.65 5.68 8.53
CA LEU A 20 1.34 5.67 7.24
C LEU A 20 0.31 5.51 6.12
N HIS A 21 0.28 6.45 5.19
CA HIS A 21 -0.50 6.37 3.96
C HIS A 21 0.42 6.05 2.78
N ILE A 22 0.05 5.06 1.99
CA ILE A 22 0.74 4.64 0.77
C ILE A 22 -0.26 4.64 -0.37
N GLU A 23 0.12 5.31 -1.45
CA GLU A 23 -0.66 5.37 -2.68
C GLU A 23 0.08 4.64 -3.81
N VAL A 24 -0.64 3.75 -4.48
CA VAL A 24 -0.13 2.99 -5.63
C VAL A 24 -0.82 3.50 -6.88
N TRP A 25 -0.05 4.19 -7.71
CA TRP A 25 -0.53 4.81 -8.93
C TRP A 25 0.14 4.18 -10.15
N GLU A 26 -0.64 3.56 -11.04
CA GLU A 26 -0.15 2.94 -12.29
C GLU A 26 -0.91 3.51 -13.50
N HIS A 27 -0.70 4.80 -13.78
CA HIS A 27 -1.48 5.49 -14.80
C HIS A 27 -0.70 5.60 -16.11
N THR A 28 -1.35 5.22 -17.21
CA THR A 28 -0.80 5.38 -18.56
C THR A 28 -0.76 6.84 -18.99
N CYS A 29 -1.56 7.73 -18.38
CA CYS A 29 -1.54 9.17 -18.66
C CYS A 29 -0.26 9.86 -18.15
N ASP A 30 0.42 9.28 -17.15
CA ASP A 30 1.73 9.77 -16.65
C ASP A 30 2.84 9.71 -17.71
N VAL A 31 2.59 9.05 -18.85
CA VAL A 31 3.54 8.98 -19.97
C VAL A 31 3.53 10.29 -20.80
N GLY A 32 2.51 11.14 -20.67
CA GLY A 32 2.32 12.35 -21.50
C GLY A 32 2.51 13.69 -20.79
N GLU A 33 2.07 13.82 -19.54
CA GLU A 33 2.25 15.04 -18.76
C GLU A 33 3.00 14.70 -17.47
N ALA A 34 4.25 15.18 -17.38
CA ALA A 34 5.04 15.14 -16.17
C ALA A 34 5.09 13.77 -15.44
N ARG A 35 5.65 12.74 -16.08
CA ARG A 35 6.73 12.03 -15.36
C ARG A 35 7.78 13.10 -15.11
N PRO A 36 7.94 13.66 -13.88
CA PRO A 36 9.08 14.53 -13.68
C PRO A 36 10.30 13.66 -14.02
N ALA A 37 11.16 14.17 -14.90
CA ALA A 37 12.41 13.51 -15.29
C ALA A 37 13.34 13.21 -14.07
N SER A 38 12.90 13.56 -12.87
CA SER A 38 13.50 13.31 -11.56
C SER A 38 13.13 11.98 -10.91
N TYR A 39 12.21 11.18 -11.44
CA TYR A 39 12.14 9.75 -11.06
C TYR A 39 13.32 9.04 -11.73
N HIS A 40 14.52 9.37 -11.24
CA HIS A 40 15.73 8.64 -11.54
C HIS A 40 15.50 7.17 -11.24
N ASP A 41 16.20 6.31 -11.99
CA ASP A 41 16.31 4.88 -11.72
C ASP A 41 16.43 4.67 -10.20
N ARG A 42 15.45 3.97 -9.60
CA ARG A 42 15.37 3.81 -8.13
C ARG A 42 16.65 3.14 -7.67
N ARG A 43 17.61 3.91 -7.19
CA ARG A 43 18.82 3.36 -6.63
C ARG A 43 18.48 2.83 -5.26
N ASN A 44 18.73 1.55 -5.04
CA ASN A 44 18.67 0.99 -3.69
C ASN A 44 19.49 1.89 -2.74
N PRO A 45 18.96 2.16 -1.54
CA PRO A 45 19.69 2.95 -0.55
C PRO A 45 21.08 2.35 -0.35
N ARG A 46 22.12 3.19 -0.45
CA ARG A 46 23.54 2.77 -0.38
C ARG A 46 24.09 2.75 1.04
N TRP A 47 23.32 3.23 2.02
CA TRP A 47 23.68 3.16 3.43
C TRP A 47 23.36 1.77 3.99
N GLU A 48 24.29 1.19 4.74
CA GLU A 48 24.07 -0.06 5.48
C GLU A 48 22.97 0.19 6.53
N MET A 49 21.81 -0.42 6.31
CA MET A 49 20.77 -0.47 7.34
C MET A 49 21.01 -1.71 8.18
N HIS A 50 21.39 -1.51 9.44
CA HIS A 50 21.31 -2.57 10.43
C HIS A 50 19.84 -2.81 10.75
N LEU A 51 19.20 -3.64 9.92
CA LEU A 51 17.85 -4.16 10.16
C LEU A 51 17.96 -5.31 11.16
N ASP A 52 18.27 -4.99 12.40
CA ASP A 52 18.14 -5.92 13.51
C ASP A 52 16.67 -5.96 13.97
N SER A 53 16.29 -7.01 14.72
CA SER A 53 14.94 -7.17 15.26
C SER A 53 14.51 -6.05 16.24
N SER A 54 15.36 -5.05 16.49
CA SER A 54 15.04 -3.85 17.27
C SER A 54 14.42 -2.72 16.42
N SER A 55 14.40 -2.86 15.10
CA SER A 55 13.84 -1.89 14.14
C SER A 55 12.30 -1.91 14.01
N GLU A 56 11.62 -2.71 14.85
CA GLU A 56 10.15 -2.72 14.96
C GLU A 56 9.61 -1.30 15.20
N ASN A 57 8.72 -0.84 14.31
CA ASN A 57 8.00 0.40 14.56
C ASN A 57 6.80 0.12 15.46
N ARG A 58 6.98 0.39 16.76
CA ARG A 58 5.93 0.19 17.78
C ARG A 58 4.93 1.35 17.87
N LEU A 59 5.13 2.45 17.14
CA LEU A 59 4.21 3.59 17.21
C LEU A 59 3.21 3.60 16.06
N LEU A 60 3.51 2.90 14.96
CA LEU A 60 2.59 2.76 13.85
C LEU A 60 1.34 1.98 14.28
N LYS A 61 0.19 2.66 14.22
CA LYS A 61 -1.14 2.15 14.60
C LYS A 61 -2.04 1.97 13.38
N GLU A 62 -1.85 2.77 12.33
CA GLU A 62 -2.68 2.74 11.13
C GLU A 62 -1.85 2.71 9.84
N LEU A 63 -2.21 1.78 8.95
CA LEU A 63 -1.71 1.71 7.58
C LEU A 63 -2.87 1.95 6.62
N GLU A 64 -2.78 3.00 5.81
CA GLU A 64 -3.68 3.25 4.70
C GLU A 64 -3.00 2.91 3.38
N PHE A 65 -3.65 2.09 2.57
CA PHE A 65 -3.12 1.58 1.31
C PHE A 65 -4.13 1.85 0.19
N ALA A 66 -3.85 2.87 -0.64
CA ALA A 66 -4.65 3.25 -1.79
C ALA A 66 -4.15 2.58 -3.07
N GLY A 67 -5.08 2.23 -3.98
CA GLY A 67 -4.76 1.45 -5.18
C GLY A 67 -4.64 -0.06 -4.93
N PHE A 68 -5.38 -0.59 -3.96
CA PHE A 68 -5.39 -2.02 -3.67
C PHE A 68 -6.05 -2.84 -4.80
N LYS A 69 -5.37 -3.87 -5.29
CA LYS A 69 -5.76 -4.68 -6.47
C LYS A 69 -5.66 -6.19 -6.23
N SER A 70 -5.63 -6.62 -4.96
CA SER A 70 -5.51 -8.04 -4.56
C SER A 70 -4.33 -8.78 -5.21
N LEU A 71 -3.21 -8.09 -5.44
CA LEU A 71 -2.01 -8.69 -6.04
C LEU A 71 -1.10 -9.33 -4.99
N GLU A 72 -0.43 -10.45 -5.32
CA GLU A 72 0.52 -11.13 -4.40
C GLU A 72 1.53 -10.17 -3.77
N GLN A 73 2.13 -9.31 -4.58
CA GLN A 73 3.11 -8.32 -4.11
C GLN A 73 2.55 -7.34 -3.06
N GLN A 74 1.26 -6.99 -3.15
CA GLN A 74 0.60 -6.12 -2.15
C GLN A 74 0.35 -6.88 -0.85
N PHE A 75 -0.04 -8.17 -0.94
CA PHE A 75 -0.15 -9.02 0.24
C PHE A 75 1.19 -9.20 0.94
N THR A 76 2.26 -9.50 0.19
CA THR A 76 3.63 -9.61 0.75
C THR A 76 4.02 -8.33 1.47
N PHE A 77 3.76 -7.17 0.86
CA PHE A 77 4.05 -5.88 1.47
C PHE A 77 3.27 -5.64 2.76
N ILE A 78 1.94 -5.84 2.74
CA ILE A 78 1.08 -5.61 3.92
C ILE A 78 1.46 -6.56 5.07
N ARG A 79 1.73 -7.83 4.77
CA ARG A 79 2.19 -8.81 5.76
C ARG A 79 3.53 -8.40 6.38
N TYR A 80 4.46 -7.94 5.56
CA TYR A 80 5.73 -7.40 6.07
C TYR A 80 5.50 -6.23 7.04
N MET A 81 4.59 -5.30 6.71
CA MET A 81 4.25 -4.19 7.60
C MET A 81 3.64 -4.65 8.93
N LEU A 82 2.80 -5.69 8.91
CA LEU A 82 2.25 -6.31 10.11
C LEU A 82 3.33 -6.92 10.99
N GLU A 83 4.30 -7.61 10.40
CA GLU A 83 5.42 -8.21 11.12
C GLU A 83 6.33 -7.15 11.75
N GLN A 84 6.59 -6.05 11.04
CA GLN A 84 7.46 -4.97 11.53
C GLN A 84 6.77 -4.01 12.51
N SER A 85 5.43 -4.00 12.54
CA SER A 85 4.64 -3.04 13.32
C SER A 85 3.67 -3.78 14.24
N PRO A 86 4.15 -4.33 15.37
CA PRO A 86 3.34 -5.18 16.25
C PRO A 86 2.14 -4.44 16.89
N ASN A 87 2.16 -3.11 16.88
CA ASN A 87 1.08 -2.26 17.39
C ASN A 87 0.12 -1.76 16.29
N LEU A 88 0.24 -2.27 15.07
CA LEU A 88 -0.68 -1.94 13.99
C LEU A 88 -2.09 -2.44 14.33
N GLN A 89 -3.02 -1.52 14.49
CA GLN A 89 -4.40 -1.76 14.95
C GLN A 89 -5.42 -1.66 13.84
N LYS A 90 -5.10 -0.91 12.77
CA LYS A 90 -6.01 -0.65 11.67
C LYS A 90 -5.28 -0.69 10.32
N ILE A 91 -5.89 -1.35 9.35
CA ILE A 91 -5.50 -1.32 7.94
C ILE A 91 -6.69 -0.82 7.14
N VAL A 92 -6.47 0.22 6.34
CA VAL A 92 -7.45 0.77 5.42
C VAL A 92 -7.01 0.44 4.00
N LEU A 93 -7.82 -0.34 3.28
CA LEU A 93 -7.61 -0.66 1.88
C LEU A 93 -8.55 0.19 1.03
N ARG A 94 -7.99 1.05 0.17
CA ARG A 94 -8.78 1.85 -0.77
C ARG A 94 -8.63 1.33 -2.19
N ASP A 95 -9.72 1.41 -2.95
CA ASP A 95 -9.69 1.20 -4.41
C ASP A 95 -8.77 2.25 -5.06
N GLU A 96 -8.42 2.03 -6.33
CA GLU A 96 -7.73 3.02 -7.15
C GLU A 96 -8.66 4.21 -7.39
N GLU A 97 -8.17 5.43 -7.16
CA GLU A 97 -8.95 6.63 -7.49
C GLU A 97 -9.08 6.79 -9.01
N GLN A 98 -10.16 7.43 -9.42
CA GLN A 98 -10.36 7.79 -10.81
C GLN A 98 -9.34 8.85 -11.23
N CYS A 99 -8.95 8.79 -12.50
CA CYS A 99 -8.10 9.80 -13.09
C CYS A 99 -8.78 10.29 -14.34
N ASP A 100 -9.12 11.58 -14.33
CA ASP A 100 -9.85 12.24 -15.40
C ASP A 100 -9.20 11.99 -16.78
N ASP A 101 -7.88 12.01 -16.86
CA ASP A 101 -7.14 11.73 -18.10
C ASP A 101 -7.26 10.26 -18.54
N CYS A 102 -7.22 9.32 -17.58
CA CYS A 102 -7.41 7.90 -17.87
C CYS A 102 -8.87 7.58 -18.24
N ASP A 103 -9.83 8.26 -17.61
CA ASP A 103 -11.27 8.09 -17.85
C ASP A 103 -11.68 8.69 -19.21
N ALA A 104 -11.03 9.80 -19.60
CA ALA A 104 -11.17 10.38 -20.94
C ALA A 104 -10.77 9.41 -22.06
N LEU A 105 -9.79 8.52 -21.80
CA LEU A 105 -9.38 7.48 -22.74
C LEU A 105 -10.42 6.35 -22.89
N LYS A 106 -11.47 6.31 -22.04
CA LYS A 106 -12.58 5.34 -22.08
C LYS A 106 -12.15 3.87 -22.17
N VAL A 107 -10.96 3.55 -21.67
CA VAL A 107 -10.49 2.15 -21.60
C VAL A 107 -11.11 1.53 -20.34
N PRO A 108 -11.98 0.52 -20.45
CA PRO A 108 -12.53 -0.14 -19.28
C PRO A 108 -11.39 -0.78 -18.49
N ARG A 109 -11.11 -0.27 -17.30
CA ARG A 109 -10.20 -0.90 -16.34
C ARG A 109 -11.05 -1.66 -15.33
N PRO A 110 -11.11 -3.01 -15.41
CA PRO A 110 -11.80 -3.77 -14.39
C PRO A 110 -11.04 -3.55 -13.07
N SER A 111 -11.70 -2.91 -12.11
CA SER A 111 -11.16 -2.81 -10.74
C SER A 111 -10.97 -4.23 -10.21
N ARG A 112 -9.78 -4.48 -9.64
CA ARG A 112 -9.45 -5.72 -8.92
C ARG A 112 -9.62 -5.57 -7.41
N PHE A 113 -10.30 -4.49 -7.01
CA PHE A 113 -10.63 -4.25 -5.63
C PHE A 113 -11.75 -5.20 -5.19
N PRO A 114 -11.65 -5.80 -3.99
CA PRO A 114 -12.66 -6.71 -3.46
C PRO A 114 -13.92 -5.93 -3.04
N ARG A 115 -15.00 -6.05 -3.81
CA ARG A 115 -16.26 -5.32 -3.55
C ARG A 115 -17.28 -6.18 -2.81
N LYS A 116 -17.23 -7.49 -3.04
CA LYS A 116 -18.16 -8.42 -2.40
C LYS A 116 -17.60 -8.88 -1.05
N GLU A 117 -18.51 -9.21 -0.14
CA GLU A 117 -18.17 -9.67 1.21
C GLU A 117 -17.29 -10.94 1.19
N ASP A 118 -17.54 -11.88 0.27
CA ASP A 118 -16.74 -13.10 0.09
C ASP A 118 -15.32 -12.79 -0.41
N GLU A 119 -15.18 -11.85 -1.34
CA GLU A 119 -13.87 -11.36 -1.81
C GLU A 119 -13.09 -10.66 -0.68
N GLN A 120 -13.77 -9.83 0.12
CA GLN A 120 -13.18 -9.15 1.27
C GLN A 120 -12.77 -10.14 2.36
N GLU A 121 -13.59 -11.15 2.65
CA GLU A 121 -13.27 -12.20 3.61
C GLU A 121 -12.02 -12.99 3.18
N MET A 122 -11.89 -13.30 1.89
CA MET A 122 -10.68 -13.91 1.35
C MET A 122 -9.46 -12.99 1.53
N VAL A 123 -9.58 -11.70 1.23
CA VAL A 123 -8.49 -10.72 1.41
C VAL A 123 -8.07 -10.64 2.87
N VAL A 124 -9.02 -10.57 3.80
CA VAL A 124 -8.75 -10.59 5.25
C VAL A 124 -8.00 -11.86 5.65
N LYS A 125 -8.48 -13.05 5.24
CA LYS A 125 -7.79 -14.32 5.52
C LYS A 125 -6.36 -14.33 4.98
N ARG A 126 -6.16 -13.80 3.78
CA ARG A 126 -4.83 -13.70 3.15
C ARG A 126 -3.93 -12.69 3.86
N ILE A 127 -4.44 -11.56 4.34
CA ILE A 127 -3.61 -10.60 5.08
C ILE A 127 -3.20 -11.19 6.43
N ARG A 128 -4.15 -11.86 7.11
CA ARG A 128 -3.94 -12.40 8.46
C ARG A 128 -2.99 -13.59 8.52
N ASP A 129 -3.11 -14.53 7.59
CA ASP A 129 -2.26 -15.74 7.49
C ASP A 129 -1.94 -16.42 8.84
N GLY A 130 -2.94 -16.50 9.74
CA GLY A 130 -2.79 -17.10 11.08
C GLY A 130 -2.35 -16.16 12.21
N MET A 131 -2.09 -14.88 11.92
CA MET A 131 -1.80 -13.84 12.91
C MET A 131 -3.09 -13.21 13.46
N PHE A 132 -3.13 -12.93 14.77
CA PHE A 132 -4.10 -11.99 15.33
C PHE A 132 -3.74 -10.60 14.82
N SER A 133 -4.58 -10.04 13.94
CA SER A 133 -4.25 -8.85 13.15
C SER A 133 -5.22 -7.69 13.41
N PRO A 134 -4.86 -6.47 12.97
CA PRO A 134 -5.69 -5.28 13.00
C PRO A 134 -7.08 -5.45 12.37
N GLU A 135 -7.95 -4.49 12.68
CA GLU A 135 -9.17 -4.22 11.94
C GLU A 135 -8.82 -3.88 10.48
N ILE A 136 -9.53 -4.47 9.52
CA ILE A 136 -9.31 -4.22 8.08
C ILE A 136 -10.59 -3.59 7.53
N ILE A 137 -10.47 -2.40 6.96
CA ILE A 137 -11.57 -1.61 6.42
C ILE A 137 -11.36 -1.41 4.92
N PHE A 138 -12.42 -1.57 4.14
CA PHE A 138 -12.43 -1.40 2.70
C PHE A 138 -13.17 -0.11 2.33
N TYR A 139 -12.53 0.77 1.55
CA TYR A 139 -13.18 1.94 0.95
C TYR A 139 -13.14 1.84 -0.57
N GLU A 140 -14.33 1.76 -1.16
CA GLU A 140 -14.47 1.83 -2.61
C GLU A 140 -14.31 3.27 -3.10
N ALA A 141 -13.75 3.43 -4.31
CA ALA A 141 -13.73 4.72 -4.97
C ALA A 141 -15.17 5.21 -5.18
N THR A 142 -15.43 6.46 -4.82
CA THR A 142 -16.76 7.05 -4.97
C THR A 142 -16.96 7.41 -6.44
N PHE A 143 -17.83 6.67 -7.15
CA PHE A 143 -18.26 7.08 -8.49
C PHE A 143 -19.11 8.34 -8.37
N MET A 144 -18.55 9.52 -8.67
CA MET A 144 -19.39 10.67 -9.00
C MET A 144 -20.09 10.35 -10.33
N ARG A 145 -21.40 10.14 -10.26
CA ARG A 145 -22.27 9.95 -11.43
C ARG A 145 -22.59 11.28 -12.11
#